data_AF-A0A2V5L494-F1
#
_entry.id   AF-A0A2V5L494-F1
#
_cell.length_a   1.000
_cell.length_b   1.000
_cell.length_c   1.000
_cell.angle_alpha   90.00
_cell.angle_beta   90.00
_cell.angle_gamma   90.00
#
_symmetry.space_group_name_H-M   'P 1'
#
loop_
_entity.id
_entity.type
_entity.pdbx_description
1 polymer ?
#
loop_
_entity_poly.entity_id
_entity_poly.type
_entity_poly.pdbx_seq_one_letter_code
_entity_poly.pdbx_strand_id
1 'polypeptide(L)'
;MYALLAAAPRSAAVQLQLWTPEGTPAAAAQTVALEFLAGVVRGIEKDHQPRWVWDRAQNWYPALLAAGVRVERCHDLGLCQAILLHSAFASATGYRQRAPALPPEAVSSYPDTNSAQGSLFEQSVENSAWGLSAVAAELGSQKSAIASSTHPDRLALLLSAESACALVAAEMQYEGIPWRGDLHRRLLDELLGPEPPDHVRPPKLEALARDLRAALDAPTLNPDSPQDLMRALHRAGIDAKTTRSWELQEFHHPSIEPLLAYRKLSRLFTTNGWTWLEQWVRDGRFHSEYVVGGVVSGRWASRGGGAMQIPKQIRGAALADPGHKLIVADAAQLEPRVLAALAQDSAMAAAGRDKDLYAGIAAQGFGGERAMAKVALLGAIYGSTSGESGRLMPQLTRMYPRAVGFVEEAARAGERGEQVSTRLGRSTPPVSEQWRASQRSGTAEEQRRAESAARSRGRFTRNFVVQGTAAEWACCWLAELRRRLRALSPAAGAGTGAAAAARPELVFFLHDEVMVHCPDELVVAVTEMVHESSRVATRLLFGQIPLEFPVNVTVVESYADAK
;
A
#
# COMPACT_ATOMS: atom_id res chain seq x y z
N MET A 1 -12.50 2.80 -26.77
CA MET A 1 -11.96 1.58 -27.41
C MET A 1 -11.20 0.78 -26.36
N TYR A 2 -11.29 -0.55 -26.42
CA TYR A 2 -10.51 -1.47 -25.59
C TYR A 2 -9.53 -2.25 -26.47
N ALA A 3 -8.40 -2.66 -25.91
CA ALA A 3 -7.46 -3.59 -26.54
C ALA A 3 -7.28 -4.78 -25.60
N LEU A 4 -7.84 -5.93 -25.96
CA LEU A 4 -7.73 -7.15 -25.16
C LEU A 4 -6.42 -7.84 -25.52
N LEU A 5 -5.67 -8.22 -24.49
CA LEU A 5 -4.42 -8.97 -24.59
C LEU A 5 -4.56 -10.26 -23.76
N ALA A 6 -4.25 -11.39 -24.39
CA ALA A 6 -4.45 -12.71 -23.82
C ALA A 6 -3.38 -13.70 -24.27
N ALA A 7 -3.20 -14.80 -23.54
CA ALA A 7 -2.29 -15.85 -23.94
C ALA A 7 -2.80 -16.56 -25.21
N ALA A 8 -1.90 -16.90 -26.13
CA ALA A 8 -2.24 -17.77 -27.25
C ALA A 8 -2.08 -19.25 -26.86
N PRO A 9 -2.77 -20.18 -27.54
CA PRO A 9 -2.58 -21.62 -27.35
C PRO A 9 -1.15 -22.12 -27.65
N ARG A 10 -0.31 -21.32 -28.30
CA ARG A 10 1.12 -21.61 -28.56
C ARG A 10 1.97 -20.82 -27.57
N SER A 11 2.96 -21.47 -26.96
CA SER A 11 3.78 -20.95 -25.85
C SER A 11 4.60 -19.68 -26.13
N ALA A 12 4.72 -19.24 -27.39
CA ALA A 12 5.52 -18.07 -27.78
C ALA A 12 4.72 -16.93 -28.46
N ALA A 13 3.39 -16.97 -28.36
CA ALA A 13 2.52 -15.97 -28.99
C ALA A 13 1.43 -15.49 -28.05
N VAL A 14 0.84 -14.35 -28.40
CA VAL A 14 -0.26 -13.72 -27.68
C VAL A 14 -1.39 -13.41 -28.66
N GLN A 15 -2.62 -13.38 -28.16
CA GLN A 15 -3.76 -12.91 -28.92
C GLN A 15 -4.09 -11.47 -28.53
N LEU A 16 -4.32 -10.64 -29.53
CA LEU A 16 -4.75 -9.26 -29.35
C LEU A 16 -6.00 -8.99 -30.18
N GLN A 17 -6.96 -8.26 -29.60
CA GLN A 17 -8.14 -7.82 -30.35
C GLN A 17 -8.61 -6.44 -29.90
N LEU A 18 -8.90 -5.56 -30.86
CA LEU A 18 -9.52 -4.25 -30.59
C LEU A 18 -11.02 -4.40 -30.47
N TRP A 19 -11.60 -3.72 -29.47
CA TRP A 19 -13.00 -3.77 -29.12
C TRP A 19 -13.59 -2.36 -29.00
N THR A 20 -14.84 -2.22 -29.40
CA THR A 20 -15.63 -0.99 -29.26
C THR A 20 -15.92 -0.69 -27.78
N PRO A 21 -16.23 0.57 -27.42
CA PRO A 21 -16.72 0.90 -26.07
C PRO A 21 -17.93 0.06 -25.63
N GLU A 22 -18.76 -0.35 -26.58
CA GLU A 22 -19.98 -1.15 -26.35
C GLU A 22 -19.66 -2.62 -26.00
N GLY A 23 -18.41 -3.05 -26.19
CA GLY A 23 -17.99 -4.42 -25.88
C GLY A 23 -18.22 -5.39 -27.04
N THR A 24 -18.03 -4.93 -28.28
CA THR A 24 -18.01 -5.80 -29.47
C THR A 24 -16.66 -5.74 -30.15
N PRO A 25 -16.21 -6.81 -30.85
CA PRO A 25 -14.99 -6.78 -31.64
C PRO A 25 -15.03 -5.69 -32.71
N ALA A 26 -14.04 -4.79 -32.72
CA ALA A 26 -13.84 -3.80 -33.77
C ALA A 26 -12.97 -4.33 -34.93
N ALA A 27 -12.21 -5.39 -34.67
CA ALA A 27 -11.37 -6.07 -35.66
C ALA A 27 -11.26 -7.58 -35.35
N ALA A 28 -10.76 -8.35 -36.32
CA ALA A 28 -10.42 -9.76 -36.11
C ALA A 28 -9.28 -9.89 -35.08
N ALA A 29 -9.27 -10.98 -34.33
CA ALA A 29 -8.18 -11.26 -33.39
C ALA A 29 -6.88 -11.52 -34.17
N GLN A 30 -5.81 -10.86 -33.76
CA GLN A 30 -4.46 -11.07 -34.31
C GLN A 30 -3.65 -11.93 -33.35
N THR A 31 -2.85 -12.84 -33.90
CA THR A 31 -1.84 -13.60 -33.15
C THR A 31 -0.48 -12.96 -33.37
N VAL A 32 0.16 -12.51 -32.29
CA VAL A 32 1.42 -11.76 -32.33
C VAL A 32 2.47 -12.58 -31.60
N ALA A 33 3.64 -12.80 -32.21
CA ALA A 33 4.76 -13.40 -31.50
C ALA A 33 5.25 -12.45 -30.40
N LEU A 34 5.66 -12.98 -29.25
CA LEU A 34 6.05 -12.17 -28.08
C LEU A 34 7.12 -11.11 -28.41
N GLU A 35 8.08 -11.45 -29.28
CA GLU A 35 9.14 -10.55 -29.73
C GLU A 35 8.64 -9.29 -30.48
N PHE A 36 7.48 -9.38 -31.14
CA PHE A 36 6.88 -8.25 -31.86
C PHE A 36 5.83 -7.49 -31.04
N LEU A 37 5.47 -8.00 -29.86
CA LEU A 37 4.37 -7.46 -29.07
C LEU A 37 4.58 -5.98 -28.71
N ALA A 38 5.78 -5.61 -28.26
CA ALA A 38 6.10 -4.23 -27.89
C ALA A 38 5.87 -3.24 -29.05
N GLY A 39 6.26 -3.61 -30.28
CA GLY A 39 6.04 -2.79 -31.46
C GLY A 39 4.55 -2.60 -31.78
N VAL A 40 3.77 -3.67 -31.69
CA VAL A 40 2.32 -3.64 -31.92
C VAL A 40 1.60 -2.80 -30.86
N VAL A 41 1.93 -2.99 -29.58
CA VAL A 41 1.36 -2.20 -28.47
C VAL A 41 1.67 -0.71 -28.66
N ARG A 42 2.90 -0.36 -29.04
CA ARG A 42 3.31 1.03 -29.31
C ARG A 42 2.48 1.67 -30.44
N GLY A 43 2.26 0.93 -31.53
CA GLY A 43 1.44 1.41 -32.65
C GLY A 43 0.00 1.66 -32.22
N ILE A 44 -0.62 0.68 -31.55
CA ILE A 44 -2.00 0.79 -31.06
C ILE A 44 -2.16 1.92 -30.04
N GLU A 45 -1.20 2.09 -29.14
CA GLU A 45 -1.22 3.17 -28.15
C GLU A 45 -1.20 4.54 -28.83
N LYS A 46 -0.36 4.71 -29.87
CA LYS A 46 -0.26 5.94 -30.65
C LYS A 46 -1.55 6.24 -31.42
N ASP A 47 -2.14 5.22 -32.06
CA ASP A 47 -3.26 5.41 -33.00
C ASP A 47 -4.62 5.46 -32.29
N HIS A 48 -4.77 4.78 -31.16
CA HIS A 48 -6.06 4.58 -30.51
C HIS A 48 -6.11 4.93 -29.02
N GLN A 49 -4.97 5.01 -28.34
CA GLN A 49 -4.87 5.17 -26.88
C GLN A 49 -5.90 4.31 -26.11
N PRO A 50 -6.02 3.00 -26.39
CA PRO A 50 -7.13 2.21 -25.88
C PRO A 50 -7.02 2.02 -24.35
N ARG A 51 -8.09 1.48 -23.75
CA ARG A 51 -7.96 0.85 -22.44
C ARG A 51 -7.52 -0.60 -22.64
N TRP A 52 -6.28 -0.90 -22.26
CA TRP A 52 -5.74 -2.25 -22.33
C TRP A 52 -6.42 -3.17 -21.33
N VAL A 53 -6.80 -4.37 -21.76
CA VAL A 53 -7.51 -5.34 -20.91
C VAL A 53 -6.72 -6.63 -20.89
N TRP A 54 -6.41 -7.09 -19.69
CA TRP A 54 -5.64 -8.30 -19.42
C TRP A 54 -6.06 -8.88 -18.08
N ASP A 55 -5.70 -10.15 -17.84
CA ASP A 55 -5.92 -10.81 -16.55
C ASP A 55 -5.31 -10.03 -15.39
N ARG A 56 -4.00 -9.71 -15.45
CA ARG A 56 -3.27 -8.94 -14.45
C ARG A 56 -2.17 -8.11 -15.09
N ALA A 57 -2.04 -6.83 -14.74
CA ALA A 57 -1.02 -5.95 -15.28
C ALA A 57 0.41 -6.49 -15.04
N GLN A 58 0.65 -7.14 -13.89
CA GLN A 58 1.94 -7.73 -13.54
C GLN A 58 2.41 -8.81 -14.53
N ASN A 59 1.48 -9.49 -15.20
CA ASN A 59 1.80 -10.55 -16.16
C ASN A 59 2.26 -9.98 -17.53
N TRP A 60 1.98 -8.71 -17.83
CA TRP A 60 2.16 -8.14 -19.18
C TRP A 60 3.01 -6.89 -19.20
N TYR A 61 2.73 -5.96 -18.28
CA TYR A 61 3.28 -4.61 -18.36
C TYR A 61 4.78 -4.52 -18.04
N PRO A 62 5.35 -5.31 -17.10
CA PRO A 62 6.81 -5.29 -16.88
C PRO A 62 7.64 -5.57 -18.14
N ALA A 63 7.24 -6.55 -18.96
CA ALA A 63 7.94 -6.86 -20.22
C ALA A 63 7.81 -5.73 -21.24
N LEU A 64 6.66 -5.05 -21.30
CA LEU A 64 6.47 -3.88 -22.14
C LEU A 64 7.34 -2.70 -21.69
N LEU A 65 7.45 -2.47 -20.38
CA LEU A 65 8.33 -1.46 -19.80
C LEU A 65 9.80 -1.72 -20.14
N ALA A 66 10.25 -2.97 -20.01
CA ALA A 66 11.60 -3.39 -20.42
C ALA A 66 11.88 -3.13 -21.91
N ALA A 67 10.86 -3.23 -22.77
CA ALA A 67 10.93 -2.90 -24.19
C ALA A 67 10.69 -1.40 -24.52
N GLY A 68 10.63 -0.52 -23.50
CA GLY A 68 10.43 0.92 -23.65
C GLY A 68 9.02 1.31 -24.09
N VAL A 69 8.00 0.53 -23.74
CA VAL A 69 6.59 0.79 -24.07
C VAL A 69 5.79 1.10 -22.82
N ARG A 70 5.05 2.21 -22.84
CA ARG A 70 4.17 2.65 -21.74
C ARG A 70 2.74 2.85 -22.22
N VAL A 71 1.80 2.23 -21.54
CA VAL A 71 0.37 2.34 -21.84
C VAL A 71 -0.31 3.37 -20.94
N GLU A 72 -1.28 4.11 -21.46
CA GLU A 72 -2.00 5.15 -20.72
C GLU A 72 -3.03 4.58 -19.77
N ARG A 73 -3.81 3.60 -20.22
CA ARG A 73 -4.95 3.07 -19.47
C ARG A 73 -4.99 1.57 -19.53
N CYS A 74 -5.36 0.95 -18.42
CA CYS A 74 -5.72 -0.46 -18.41
C CYS A 74 -7.04 -0.72 -17.66
N HIS A 75 -7.50 -1.95 -17.77
CA HIS A 75 -8.55 -2.59 -16.99
C HIS A 75 -7.97 -3.91 -16.51
N ASP A 76 -7.52 -3.95 -15.26
CA ASP A 76 -6.95 -5.15 -14.64
C ASP A 76 -8.08 -6.06 -14.16
N LEU A 77 -8.33 -7.17 -14.86
CA LEU A 77 -9.47 -8.03 -14.57
C LEU A 77 -9.36 -8.66 -13.17
N GLY A 78 -8.15 -9.01 -12.73
CA GLY A 78 -7.90 -9.63 -11.43
C GLY A 78 -8.19 -8.70 -10.26
N LEU A 79 -7.69 -7.46 -10.30
CA LEU A 79 -7.98 -6.44 -9.29
C LEU A 79 -9.46 -6.08 -9.29
N CYS A 80 -10.07 -5.93 -10.48
CA CYS A 80 -11.49 -5.62 -10.58
C CYS A 80 -12.37 -6.73 -10.02
N GLN A 81 -12.03 -7.99 -10.32
CA GLN A 81 -12.73 -9.15 -9.78
C GLN A 81 -12.63 -9.18 -8.25
N ALA A 82 -11.45 -8.97 -7.67
CA ALA A 82 -11.24 -8.99 -6.22
C ALA A 82 -12.17 -8.02 -5.47
N ILE A 83 -12.44 -6.85 -6.07
CA ILE A 83 -13.37 -5.86 -5.53
C ILE A 83 -14.83 -6.32 -5.72
N LEU A 84 -15.19 -6.70 -6.94
CA LEU A 84 -16.57 -7.05 -7.31
C LEU A 84 -17.08 -8.31 -6.57
N LEU A 85 -16.20 -9.27 -6.26
CA LEU A 85 -16.53 -10.47 -5.48
C LEU A 85 -17.08 -10.16 -4.09
N HIS A 86 -16.66 -9.04 -3.50
CA HIS A 86 -16.99 -8.69 -2.12
C HIS A 86 -17.85 -7.45 -2.00
N SER A 87 -17.88 -6.60 -3.03
CA SER A 87 -18.65 -5.36 -3.03
C SER A 87 -20.14 -5.60 -2.78
N ALA A 88 -20.66 -4.99 -1.71
CA ALA A 88 -22.09 -4.94 -1.43
C ALA A 88 -22.86 -4.25 -2.56
N PHE A 89 -22.22 -3.31 -3.29
CA PHE A 89 -22.85 -2.60 -4.41
C PHE A 89 -23.14 -3.55 -5.59
N ALA A 90 -22.32 -4.60 -5.77
CA ALA A 90 -22.48 -5.60 -6.82
C ALA A 90 -23.17 -6.89 -6.33
N SER A 91 -23.59 -6.96 -5.06
CA SER A 91 -24.10 -8.19 -4.45
C SER A 91 -25.33 -8.80 -5.16
N ALA A 92 -26.21 -7.96 -5.71
CA ALA A 92 -27.42 -8.38 -6.42
C ALA A 92 -27.19 -8.73 -7.90
N THR A 93 -25.97 -8.55 -8.43
CA THR A 93 -25.67 -8.69 -9.88
C THR A 93 -25.43 -10.14 -10.32
N GLY A 94 -25.33 -11.07 -9.36
CA GLY A 94 -24.95 -12.46 -9.64
C GLY A 94 -23.51 -12.64 -10.11
N TYR A 95 -22.65 -11.60 -10.04
CA TYR A 95 -21.27 -11.67 -10.48
C TYR A 95 -20.45 -12.65 -9.65
N ARG A 96 -20.58 -12.60 -8.32
CA ARG A 96 -19.82 -13.46 -7.39
C ARG A 96 -20.00 -14.96 -7.68
N GLN A 97 -21.19 -15.38 -8.07
CA GLN A 97 -21.54 -16.78 -8.35
C GLN A 97 -20.99 -17.26 -9.69
N ARG A 98 -20.72 -16.33 -10.63
CA ARG A 98 -20.28 -16.61 -12.00
C ARG A 98 -18.80 -16.32 -12.23
N ALA A 99 -18.15 -15.62 -11.30
CA ALA A 99 -16.77 -15.19 -11.44
C ALA A 99 -15.84 -16.40 -11.67
N PRO A 100 -15.05 -16.39 -12.76
CA PRO A 100 -14.11 -17.46 -13.05
C PRO A 100 -12.91 -17.40 -12.11
N ALA A 101 -12.27 -18.55 -11.89
CA ALA A 101 -10.98 -18.59 -11.20
C ALA A 101 -9.92 -17.84 -12.02
N LEU A 102 -9.22 -16.90 -11.38
CA LEU A 102 -8.12 -16.18 -11.99
C LEU A 102 -6.93 -17.12 -12.26
N PRO A 103 -6.16 -16.88 -13.33
CA PRO A 103 -4.87 -17.52 -13.50
C PRO A 103 -3.97 -17.26 -12.28
N PRO A 104 -3.04 -18.18 -11.97
CA PRO A 104 -2.00 -17.88 -11.01
C PRO A 104 -1.25 -16.63 -11.47
N GLU A 105 -0.91 -15.79 -10.50
CA GLU A 105 -0.05 -14.67 -10.78
C GLU A 105 1.34 -15.19 -11.18
N ALA A 106 1.96 -14.59 -12.20
CA ALA A 106 3.32 -14.95 -12.57
C ALA A 106 4.23 -14.74 -11.35
N VAL A 107 5.00 -15.77 -10.99
CA VAL A 107 5.97 -15.66 -9.91
C VAL A 107 7.02 -14.63 -10.32
N SER A 108 7.20 -13.63 -9.49
CA SER A 108 8.19 -12.57 -9.71
C SER A 108 9.58 -13.17 -9.87
N SER A 109 10.37 -12.68 -10.84
CA SER A 109 11.74 -13.17 -11.09
C SER A 109 12.75 -12.73 -10.02
N TYR A 110 12.32 -12.01 -8.98
CA TYR A 110 13.17 -11.65 -7.85
C TYR A 110 13.31 -12.85 -6.91
N PRO A 111 14.53 -13.27 -6.56
CA PRO A 111 14.74 -14.49 -5.79
C PRO A 111 14.09 -14.35 -4.41
N ASP A 112 13.17 -15.25 -4.07
CA ASP A 112 12.60 -15.33 -2.73
C ASP A 112 13.67 -15.74 -1.72
N THR A 113 13.74 -15.06 -0.56
CA THR A 113 14.70 -15.35 0.52
C THR A 113 14.58 -16.76 1.12
N ASN A 114 13.53 -17.51 0.77
CA ASN A 114 13.32 -18.89 1.22
C ASN A 114 13.72 -19.96 0.18
N SER A 115 14.28 -19.58 -0.96
CA SER A 115 14.62 -20.51 -2.05
C SER A 115 16.05 -21.06 -2.02
N ALA A 116 16.85 -20.75 -0.99
CA ALA A 116 18.18 -21.33 -0.80
C ALA A 116 18.16 -22.86 -0.57
N GLN A 117 16.98 -23.47 -0.42
CA GLN A 117 16.78 -24.91 -0.51
C GLN A 117 15.54 -25.26 -1.35
N GLY A 118 15.73 -25.42 -2.66
CA GLY A 118 14.86 -26.26 -3.47
C GLY A 118 14.30 -25.63 -4.75
N SER A 119 15.10 -25.61 -5.83
CA SER A 119 14.57 -25.83 -7.18
C SER A 119 15.11 -27.16 -7.69
N LEU A 120 14.62 -28.26 -7.08
CA LEU A 120 14.83 -29.63 -7.59
C LEU A 120 13.57 -30.18 -8.28
N PHE A 121 12.54 -29.35 -8.40
CA PHE A 121 11.29 -29.65 -9.11
C PHE A 121 10.91 -28.42 -9.95
N GLU A 122 11.62 -28.20 -11.06
CA GLU A 122 11.03 -27.49 -12.19
C GLU A 122 9.93 -28.38 -12.78
N GLN A 123 8.78 -28.41 -12.11
CA GLN A 123 7.54 -28.76 -12.78
C GLN A 123 7.26 -27.63 -13.75
N SER A 124 7.31 -27.94 -15.05
CA SER A 124 6.78 -27.08 -16.11
C SER A 124 5.34 -26.72 -15.76
N VAL A 125 5.13 -25.55 -15.16
CA VAL A 125 3.79 -25.00 -14.95
C VAL A 125 3.26 -24.72 -16.34
N GLU A 126 2.38 -25.60 -16.84
CA GLU A 126 1.58 -25.29 -18.01
C GLU A 126 0.92 -23.93 -17.74
N ASN A 127 1.31 -22.93 -18.54
CA ASN A 127 0.85 -21.56 -18.42
C ASN A 127 -0.70 -21.55 -18.51
N SER A 128 -1.37 -21.53 -17.36
CA SER A 128 -2.83 -21.47 -17.23
C SER A 128 -3.36 -20.04 -17.40
N ALA A 129 -2.67 -19.25 -18.23
CA ALA A 129 -3.08 -17.90 -18.58
C ALA A 129 -4.39 -17.93 -19.39
N TRP A 130 -5.24 -16.94 -19.17
CA TRP A 130 -6.51 -16.86 -19.90
C TRP A 130 -6.29 -16.59 -21.39
N GLY A 131 -7.01 -17.34 -22.22
CA GLY A 131 -7.17 -17.05 -23.64
C GLY A 131 -8.15 -15.91 -23.90
N LEU A 132 -8.18 -15.41 -25.14
CA LEU A 132 -8.94 -14.20 -25.51
C LEU A 132 -10.44 -14.27 -25.17
N SER A 133 -11.06 -15.45 -25.35
CA SER A 133 -12.48 -15.66 -25.03
C SER A 133 -12.77 -15.48 -23.54
N ALA A 134 -11.88 -15.97 -22.66
CA ALA A 134 -12.04 -15.83 -21.21
C ALA A 134 -11.85 -14.37 -20.77
N VAL A 135 -10.84 -13.68 -21.32
CA VAL A 135 -10.61 -12.24 -21.08
C VAL A 135 -11.83 -11.42 -21.51
N ALA A 136 -12.39 -11.70 -22.69
CA ALA A 136 -13.58 -11.02 -23.20
C ALA A 136 -14.84 -11.28 -22.36
N ALA A 137 -15.08 -12.55 -22.01
CA ALA A 137 -16.22 -12.95 -21.19
C ALA A 137 -16.17 -12.32 -19.79
N GLU A 138 -14.98 -12.27 -19.19
CA GLU A 138 -14.79 -11.64 -17.88
C GLU A 138 -14.99 -10.13 -17.94
N LEU A 139 -14.40 -9.44 -18.93
CA LEU A 139 -14.64 -8.00 -19.14
C LEU A 139 -16.14 -7.70 -19.29
N GLY A 140 -16.86 -8.49 -20.09
CA GLY A 140 -18.30 -8.36 -20.27
C GLY A 140 -19.07 -8.55 -18.96
N SER A 141 -18.70 -9.56 -18.17
CA SER A 141 -19.31 -9.86 -16.87
C SER A 141 -19.09 -8.74 -15.86
N GLN A 142 -17.86 -8.20 -15.78
CA GLN A 142 -17.54 -7.07 -14.92
C GLN A 142 -18.30 -5.80 -15.34
N LYS A 143 -18.35 -5.47 -16.64
CA LYS A 143 -19.12 -4.31 -17.13
C LYS A 143 -20.61 -4.43 -16.83
N SER A 144 -21.19 -5.62 -17.01
CA SER A 144 -22.59 -5.88 -16.65
C SER A 144 -22.84 -5.73 -15.15
N ALA A 145 -21.92 -6.23 -14.31
CA ALA A 145 -21.99 -6.09 -12.87
C ALA A 145 -21.91 -4.62 -12.42
N ILE A 146 -21.01 -3.84 -13.01
CA ILE A 146 -20.89 -2.40 -12.73
C ILE A 146 -22.19 -1.68 -13.11
N ALA A 147 -22.67 -1.87 -14.35
CA ALA A 147 -23.86 -1.21 -14.87
C ALA A 147 -25.13 -1.55 -14.06
N SER A 148 -25.21 -2.77 -13.53
CA SER A 148 -26.35 -3.26 -12.73
C SER A 148 -26.16 -3.09 -11.22
N SER A 149 -25.06 -2.47 -10.78
CA SER A 149 -24.77 -2.24 -9.35
C SER A 149 -25.62 -1.11 -8.79
N THR A 150 -25.69 -1.00 -7.46
CA THR A 150 -26.45 0.08 -6.80
C THR A 150 -25.84 1.47 -7.01
N HIS A 151 -24.53 1.55 -7.27
CA HIS A 151 -23.79 2.80 -7.48
C HIS A 151 -22.76 2.64 -8.62
N PRO A 152 -23.20 2.57 -9.89
CA PRO A 152 -22.35 2.26 -11.03
C PRO A 152 -21.15 3.20 -11.18
N ASP A 153 -21.36 4.52 -11.06
CA ASP A 153 -20.29 5.50 -11.27
C ASP A 153 -19.19 5.41 -10.21
N ARG A 154 -19.57 5.15 -8.96
CA ARG A 154 -18.62 5.01 -7.84
C ARG A 154 -17.77 3.77 -8.01
N LEU A 155 -18.42 2.65 -8.33
CA LEU A 155 -17.75 1.39 -8.56
C LEU A 155 -16.84 1.46 -9.79
N ALA A 156 -17.29 2.08 -10.89
CA ALA A 156 -16.48 2.31 -12.08
C ALA A 156 -15.23 3.16 -11.79
N LEU A 157 -15.36 4.20 -10.96
CA LEU A 157 -14.22 5.02 -10.51
C LEU A 157 -13.22 4.19 -9.70
N LEU A 158 -13.69 3.40 -8.73
CA LEU A 158 -12.84 2.52 -7.93
C LEU A 158 -12.02 1.57 -8.81
N LEU A 159 -12.70 0.86 -9.71
CA LEU A 159 -12.07 -0.12 -10.60
C LEU A 159 -11.06 0.53 -11.56
N SER A 160 -11.38 1.73 -12.06
CA SER A 160 -10.49 2.50 -12.92
C SER A 160 -9.25 3.00 -12.17
N ALA A 161 -9.42 3.51 -10.95
CA ALA A 161 -8.33 4.02 -10.13
C ALA A 161 -7.38 2.89 -9.73
N GLU A 162 -7.90 1.72 -9.38
CA GLU A 162 -7.09 0.56 -8.99
C GLU A 162 -6.36 -0.07 -10.18
N SER A 163 -7.01 -0.12 -11.34
CA SER A 163 -6.34 -0.52 -12.59
C SER A 163 -5.20 0.45 -12.93
N ALA A 164 -5.41 1.77 -12.80
CA ALA A 164 -4.35 2.75 -13.01
C ALA A 164 -3.19 2.57 -12.00
N CYS A 165 -3.52 2.24 -10.75
CA CYS A 165 -2.55 1.91 -9.72
C CYS A 165 -1.71 0.67 -10.04
N ALA A 166 -2.27 -0.32 -10.75
CA ALA A 166 -1.50 -1.46 -11.24
C ALA A 166 -0.40 -1.03 -12.23
N LEU A 167 -0.68 -0.04 -13.08
CA LEU A 167 0.33 0.57 -13.95
C LEU A 167 1.38 1.33 -13.13
N VAL A 168 0.93 2.15 -12.17
CA VAL A 168 1.82 2.90 -11.27
C VAL A 168 2.79 1.97 -10.54
N ALA A 169 2.28 0.88 -9.96
CA ALA A 169 3.08 -0.10 -9.22
C ALA A 169 4.16 -0.75 -10.11
N ALA A 170 3.80 -1.18 -11.31
CA ALA A 170 4.73 -1.75 -12.27
C ALA A 170 5.79 -0.73 -12.74
N GLU A 171 5.39 0.53 -12.94
CA GLU A 171 6.31 1.62 -13.29
C GLU A 171 7.27 1.93 -12.14
N MET A 172 6.80 2.06 -10.89
CA MET A 172 7.66 2.25 -9.72
C MET A 172 8.66 1.10 -9.57
N GLN A 173 8.22 -0.15 -9.78
CA GLN A 173 9.10 -1.32 -9.74
C GLN A 173 10.16 -1.27 -10.85
N TYR A 174 9.78 -0.81 -12.05
CA TYR A 174 10.69 -0.68 -13.18
C TYR A 174 11.71 0.44 -12.96
N GLU A 175 11.26 1.64 -12.57
CA GLU A 175 12.14 2.80 -12.38
C GLU A 175 13.05 2.61 -11.15
N GLY A 176 12.50 2.12 -10.04
CA GLY A 176 13.21 1.99 -8.77
C GLY A 176 13.56 3.32 -8.11
N ILE A 177 13.81 3.28 -6.80
CA ILE A 177 14.28 4.45 -6.04
C ILE A 177 15.78 4.61 -6.24
N PRO A 178 16.31 5.79 -6.64
CA PRO A 178 17.74 6.05 -6.63
C PRO A 178 18.39 5.67 -5.29
N TRP A 179 19.37 4.77 -5.32
CA TRP A 179 19.92 4.13 -4.13
C TRP A 179 21.43 3.89 -4.21
N ARG A 180 22.16 4.50 -3.27
CA ARG A 180 23.61 4.39 -3.14
C ARG A 180 24.00 3.20 -2.27
N GLY A 181 24.31 2.08 -2.91
CA GLY A 181 24.74 0.86 -2.24
C GLY A 181 26.01 1.04 -1.39
N ASP A 182 26.94 1.89 -1.82
CA ASP A 182 28.15 2.20 -1.05
C ASP A 182 27.83 2.99 0.24
N LEU A 183 26.91 3.94 0.19
CA LEU A 183 26.42 4.63 1.38
C LEU A 183 25.68 3.67 2.31
N HIS A 184 24.88 2.76 1.75
CA HIS A 184 24.18 1.75 2.54
C HIS A 184 25.18 0.85 3.30
N ARG A 185 26.19 0.29 2.62
CA ARG A 185 27.22 -0.54 3.28
C ARG A 185 27.96 0.24 4.37
N ARG A 186 28.34 1.50 4.13
CA ARG A 186 28.94 2.36 5.17
C ARG A 186 28.04 2.53 6.39
N LEU A 187 26.76 2.79 6.20
CA LEU A 187 25.78 2.92 7.29
C LEU A 187 25.62 1.61 8.07
N LEU A 188 25.63 0.47 7.39
CA LEU A 188 25.61 -0.84 8.06
C LEU A 188 26.89 -1.08 8.85
N ASP A 189 28.07 -0.80 8.28
CA ASP A 189 29.35 -0.93 8.99
C ASP A 189 29.40 -0.05 10.24
N GLU A 190 28.91 1.18 10.16
CA GLU A 190 28.80 2.10 11.29
C GLU A 190 27.81 1.64 12.36
N LEU A 191 26.71 1.00 12.00
CA LEU A 191 25.65 0.62 12.95
C LEU A 191 25.80 -0.79 13.50
N LEU A 192 26.33 -1.71 12.72
CA LEU A 192 26.41 -3.15 13.01
C LEU A 192 27.86 -3.66 13.16
N GLY A 193 28.85 -2.90 12.68
CA GLY A 193 30.23 -3.38 12.50
C GLY A 193 30.42 -4.00 11.12
N PRO A 194 31.64 -4.48 10.80
CA PRO A 194 31.93 -5.08 9.50
C PRO A 194 30.98 -6.24 9.19
N GLU A 195 30.70 -6.42 7.90
CA GLU A 195 29.88 -7.51 7.38
C GLU A 195 30.35 -8.86 7.94
N PRO A 196 29.49 -9.60 8.67
CA PRO A 196 29.87 -10.89 9.21
C PRO A 196 29.88 -11.96 8.10
N PRO A 197 30.65 -13.05 8.27
CA PRO A 197 30.46 -14.25 7.48
C PRO A 197 29.03 -14.82 7.63
N ASP A 198 28.62 -15.65 6.67
CA ASP A 198 27.28 -16.22 6.62
C ASP A 198 26.85 -16.84 7.97
N HIS A 199 25.60 -16.57 8.35
CA HIS A 199 24.95 -17.08 9.57
C HIS A 199 25.54 -16.62 10.91
N VAL A 200 26.42 -15.62 10.93
CA VAL A 200 26.99 -15.04 12.15
C VAL A 200 26.40 -13.66 12.45
N ARG A 201 26.27 -13.32 13.75
CA ARG A 201 25.83 -11.97 14.16
C ARG A 201 26.94 -10.94 13.89
N PRO A 202 26.59 -9.73 13.40
CA PRO A 202 27.52 -8.62 13.32
C PRO A 202 28.17 -8.27 14.67
N PRO A 203 29.40 -7.75 14.70
CA PRO A 203 30.15 -7.53 15.96
C PRO A 203 29.43 -6.66 16.99
N LYS A 204 28.74 -5.58 16.57
CA LYS A 204 28.02 -4.70 17.50
C LYS A 204 26.75 -5.37 18.06
N LEU A 205 26.10 -6.23 17.28
CA LEU A 205 24.99 -7.04 17.77
C LEU A 205 25.46 -8.11 18.76
N GLU A 206 26.60 -8.75 18.51
CA GLU A 206 27.15 -9.72 19.45
C GLU A 206 27.63 -9.06 20.76
N ALA A 207 28.16 -7.84 20.70
CA ALA A 207 28.48 -7.06 21.90
C ALA A 207 27.23 -6.80 22.75
N LEU A 208 26.14 -6.30 22.13
CA LEU A 208 24.86 -6.10 22.83
C LEU A 208 24.26 -7.40 23.36
N ALA A 209 24.39 -8.52 22.64
CA ALA A 209 23.96 -9.82 23.13
C ALA A 209 24.76 -10.24 24.37
N ARG A 210 26.06 -9.96 24.42
CA ARG A 210 26.91 -10.23 25.59
C ARG A 210 26.51 -9.35 26.78
N ASP A 211 26.26 -8.07 26.55
CA ASP A 211 25.80 -7.13 27.59
C ASP A 211 24.44 -7.57 28.15
N LEU A 212 23.53 -8.04 27.29
CA LEU A 212 22.25 -8.61 27.71
C LEU A 212 22.40 -9.87 28.55
N ARG A 213 23.26 -10.80 28.13
CA ARG A 213 23.55 -12.03 28.88
C ARG A 213 24.10 -11.71 30.27
N ALA A 214 24.99 -10.73 30.37
CA ALA A 214 25.55 -10.29 31.65
C ALA A 214 24.50 -9.59 32.52
N ALA A 215 23.75 -8.63 31.96
CA ALA A 215 22.76 -7.85 32.69
C ALA A 215 21.57 -8.69 33.19
N LEU A 216 21.22 -9.77 32.49
CA LEU A 216 20.14 -10.69 32.88
C LEU A 216 20.64 -11.92 33.66
N ASP A 217 21.94 -12.01 33.96
CA ASP A 217 22.58 -13.21 34.54
C ASP A 217 22.18 -14.51 33.79
N ALA A 218 22.23 -14.45 32.46
CA ALA A 218 21.73 -15.48 31.56
C ALA A 218 22.77 -15.78 30.46
N PRO A 219 23.86 -16.52 30.76
CA PRO A 219 25.01 -16.69 29.86
C PRO A 219 24.67 -17.39 28.54
N THR A 220 23.62 -18.21 28.50
CA THR A 220 23.18 -18.97 27.32
C THR A 220 22.03 -18.30 26.56
N LEU A 221 21.59 -17.10 26.98
CA LEU A 221 20.46 -16.40 26.35
C LEU A 221 20.72 -16.20 24.86
N ASN A 222 19.73 -16.60 24.05
CA ASN A 222 19.58 -16.20 22.66
C ASN A 222 18.55 -15.06 22.54
N PRO A 223 18.99 -13.79 22.38
CA PRO A 223 18.07 -12.65 22.31
C PRO A 223 17.17 -12.64 21.07
N ASP A 224 17.49 -13.44 20.04
CA ASP A 224 16.69 -13.58 18.83
C ASP A 224 15.47 -14.51 19.04
N SER A 225 15.44 -15.29 20.13
CA SER A 225 14.32 -16.15 20.50
C SER A 225 13.36 -15.42 21.46
N PRO A 226 12.12 -15.09 21.05
CA PRO A 226 11.17 -14.41 21.93
C PRO A 226 10.88 -15.21 23.21
N GLN A 227 10.80 -16.54 23.11
CA GLN A 227 10.53 -17.41 24.25
C GLN A 227 11.70 -17.47 25.24
N ASP A 228 12.93 -17.44 24.75
CA ASP A 228 14.13 -17.43 25.60
C ASP A 228 14.30 -16.08 26.29
N LEU A 229 14.11 -14.99 25.53
CA LEU A 229 14.13 -13.63 26.05
C LEU A 229 13.09 -13.41 27.14
N MET A 230 11.82 -13.81 26.93
CA MET A 230 10.77 -13.64 27.95
C MET A 230 11.10 -14.41 29.23
N ARG A 231 11.60 -15.66 29.11
CA ARG A 231 12.02 -16.45 30.28
C ARG A 231 13.17 -15.78 31.05
N ALA A 232 14.14 -15.21 30.34
CA ALA A 232 15.25 -14.48 30.98
C ALA A 232 14.79 -13.18 31.65
N LEU A 233 13.90 -12.42 31.02
CA LEU A 233 13.30 -11.22 31.60
C LEU A 233 12.54 -11.55 32.90
N HIS A 234 11.67 -12.56 32.89
CA HIS A 234 10.93 -12.99 34.07
C HIS A 234 11.84 -13.46 35.20
N ARG A 235 12.91 -14.20 34.89
CA ARG A 235 13.89 -14.64 35.90
C ARG A 235 14.63 -13.47 36.55
N ALA A 236 14.90 -12.41 35.78
CA ALA A 236 15.50 -11.17 36.27
C ALA A 236 14.49 -10.24 36.99
N GLY A 237 13.25 -10.70 37.23
CA GLY A 237 12.22 -9.93 37.94
C GLY A 237 11.48 -8.91 37.07
N ILE A 238 11.65 -8.95 35.75
CA ILE A 238 10.95 -8.08 34.79
C ILE A 238 9.68 -8.79 34.32
N ASP A 239 8.54 -8.51 34.96
CA ASP A 239 7.24 -9.12 34.65
C ASP A 239 6.56 -8.49 33.42
N ALA A 240 7.30 -8.38 32.31
CA ALA A 240 6.74 -7.96 31.04
C ALA A 240 5.82 -9.06 30.48
N LYS A 241 4.71 -8.67 29.88
CA LYS A 241 3.78 -9.55 29.15
C LYS A 241 4.16 -9.67 27.69
N THR A 242 4.76 -8.61 27.13
CA THR A 242 5.25 -8.59 25.75
C THR A 242 6.62 -7.96 25.65
N THR A 243 7.31 -8.22 24.53
CA THR A 243 8.57 -7.56 24.19
C THR A 243 8.33 -6.23 23.45
N ARG A 244 7.16 -5.60 23.55
CA ARG A 244 6.91 -4.30 22.89
C ARG A 244 7.72 -3.21 23.57
N SER A 245 8.30 -2.29 22.78
CA SER A 245 9.23 -1.30 23.31
C SER A 245 8.64 -0.42 24.40
N TRP A 246 7.37 0.02 24.25
CA TRP A 246 6.71 0.87 25.24
C TRP A 246 6.53 0.16 26.60
N GLU A 247 6.21 -1.13 26.57
CA GLU A 247 6.03 -1.92 27.79
C GLU A 247 7.39 -2.17 28.45
N LEU A 248 8.40 -2.54 27.67
CA LEU A 248 9.76 -2.73 28.19
C LEU A 248 10.33 -1.44 28.82
N GLN A 249 9.95 -0.27 28.31
CA GLN A 249 10.36 1.04 28.84
C GLN A 249 9.73 1.39 30.20
N GLU A 250 8.67 0.69 30.63
CA GLU A 250 8.07 0.89 31.96
C GLU A 250 8.91 0.26 33.08
N PHE A 251 9.87 -0.60 32.73
CA PHE A 251 10.73 -1.27 33.70
C PHE A 251 12.07 -0.56 33.86
N HIS A 252 12.48 -0.35 35.11
CA HIS A 252 13.79 0.19 35.46
C HIS A 252 14.79 -0.95 35.70
N HIS A 253 15.43 -1.44 34.64
CA HIS A 253 16.44 -2.49 34.74
C HIS A 253 17.60 -2.26 33.75
N PRO A 254 18.88 -2.54 34.12
CA PRO A 254 20.05 -2.29 33.25
C PRO A 254 20.01 -2.98 31.89
N SER A 255 19.28 -4.08 31.75
CA SER A 255 19.14 -4.81 30.49
C SER A 255 18.17 -4.17 29.48
N ILE A 256 17.31 -3.23 29.90
CA ILE A 256 16.25 -2.69 29.04
C ILE A 256 16.83 -1.87 27.88
N GLU A 257 17.76 -0.96 28.16
CA GLU A 257 18.38 -0.13 27.13
C GLU A 257 19.17 -0.97 26.10
N PRO A 258 20.08 -1.89 26.52
CA PRO A 258 20.71 -2.83 25.60
C PRO A 258 19.72 -3.67 24.81
N LEU A 259 18.58 -4.06 25.40
CA LEU A 259 17.56 -4.87 24.72
C LEU A 259 16.87 -4.09 23.60
N LEU A 260 16.52 -2.83 23.87
CA LEU A 260 15.91 -1.96 22.87
C LEU A 260 16.89 -1.67 21.73
N ALA A 261 18.16 -1.43 22.04
CA ALA A 261 19.23 -1.26 21.06
C ALA A 261 19.43 -2.54 20.22
N TYR A 262 19.53 -3.71 20.87
CA TYR A 262 19.67 -5.00 20.21
C TYR A 262 18.52 -5.25 19.24
N ARG A 263 17.28 -5.08 19.67
CA ARG A 263 16.10 -5.31 18.81
C ARG A 263 16.03 -4.34 17.64
N LYS A 264 16.45 -3.09 17.82
CA LYS A 264 16.52 -2.10 16.75
C LYS A 264 17.55 -2.51 15.69
N LEU A 265 18.75 -2.91 16.10
CA LEU A 265 19.82 -3.32 15.21
C LEU A 265 19.58 -4.70 14.58
N SER A 266 19.02 -5.64 15.33
CA SER A 266 18.68 -7.00 14.85
C SER A 266 17.60 -6.92 13.76
N ARG A 267 16.61 -6.02 13.94
CA ARG A 267 15.66 -5.71 12.87
C ARG A 267 16.36 -5.14 11.64
N LEU A 268 17.22 -4.13 11.80
CA LEU A 268 17.95 -3.54 10.67
C LEU A 268 18.76 -4.60 9.90
N PHE A 269 19.52 -5.43 10.62
CA PHE A 269 20.32 -6.51 10.06
C PHE A 269 19.47 -7.51 9.27
N THR A 270 18.33 -7.94 9.84
CA THR A 270 17.48 -8.97 9.21
C THR A 270 16.59 -8.43 8.08
N THR A 271 16.15 -7.18 8.15
CA THR A 271 15.20 -6.62 7.16
C THR A 271 15.85 -5.80 6.07
N ASN A 272 16.98 -5.15 6.34
CA ASN A 272 17.66 -4.25 5.40
C ASN A 272 19.20 -4.34 5.52
N GLY A 273 19.73 -5.50 5.91
CA GLY A 273 21.18 -5.73 5.95
C GLY A 273 21.79 -5.96 4.57
N TRP A 274 22.98 -6.55 4.54
CA TRP A 274 23.75 -6.78 3.31
C TRP A 274 23.04 -7.68 2.29
N THR A 275 22.44 -8.79 2.72
CA THR A 275 21.66 -9.67 1.84
C THR A 275 20.48 -8.94 1.17
N TRP A 276 19.81 -8.05 1.92
CA TRP A 276 18.74 -7.23 1.36
C TRP A 276 19.28 -6.28 0.30
N LEU A 277 20.44 -5.65 0.56
CA LEU A 277 21.05 -4.72 -0.39
C LEU A 277 21.38 -5.44 -1.71
N GLU A 278 21.90 -6.65 -1.65
CA GLU A 278 22.26 -7.44 -2.85
C GLU A 278 21.04 -7.94 -3.62
N GLN A 279 19.97 -8.28 -2.93
CA GLN A 279 18.76 -8.81 -3.53
C GLN A 279 17.90 -7.71 -4.19
N TRP A 280 17.83 -6.53 -3.58
CA TRP A 280 16.84 -5.51 -3.94
C TRP A 280 17.44 -4.28 -4.61
N VAL A 281 18.75 -4.07 -4.54
CA VAL A 281 19.43 -2.94 -5.16
C VAL A 281 20.28 -3.42 -6.34
N ARG A 282 19.99 -2.89 -7.52
CA ARG A 282 20.72 -3.17 -8.77
C ARG A 282 20.77 -1.89 -9.60
N ASP A 283 21.85 -1.74 -10.37
CA ASP A 283 22.03 -0.58 -11.26
C ASP A 283 21.87 0.78 -10.54
N GLY A 284 22.27 0.85 -9.27
CA GLY A 284 22.16 2.06 -8.44
C GLY A 284 20.74 2.39 -7.98
N ARG A 285 19.80 1.44 -8.04
CA ARG A 285 18.40 1.66 -7.70
C ARG A 285 17.80 0.53 -6.86
N PHE A 286 16.94 0.87 -5.92
CA PHE A 286 16.14 -0.07 -5.13
C PHE A 286 14.81 -0.35 -5.85
N HIS A 287 14.61 -1.61 -6.27
CA HIS A 287 13.43 -2.02 -7.04
C HIS A 287 12.43 -2.78 -6.16
N SER A 288 11.51 -2.03 -5.54
CA SER A 288 10.42 -2.61 -4.75
C SER A 288 9.32 -3.25 -5.59
N GLU A 289 8.76 -4.37 -5.11
CA GLU A 289 7.53 -4.94 -5.66
C GLU A 289 6.31 -4.56 -4.82
N TYR A 290 5.35 -3.88 -5.46
CA TYR A 290 4.09 -3.45 -4.85
C TYR A 290 2.94 -4.39 -5.22
N VAL A 291 2.12 -4.73 -4.22
CA VAL A 291 0.86 -5.47 -4.41
C VAL A 291 -0.29 -4.51 -4.20
N VAL A 292 -0.82 -3.99 -5.30
CA VAL A 292 -2.01 -3.13 -5.32
C VAL A 292 -3.19 -3.91 -4.75
N GLY A 293 -3.95 -3.28 -3.85
CA GLY A 293 -5.09 -3.94 -3.20
C GLY A 293 -4.73 -5.17 -2.34
N GLY A 294 -3.45 -5.34 -1.97
CA GLY A 294 -2.96 -6.51 -1.23
C GLY A 294 -3.52 -6.65 0.19
N VAL A 295 -4.06 -5.57 0.76
CA VAL A 295 -4.82 -5.60 2.01
C VAL A 295 -6.31 -5.44 1.71
N VAL A 296 -7.16 -6.09 2.52
CA VAL A 296 -8.62 -6.07 2.37
C VAL A 296 -9.23 -4.66 2.25
N SER A 297 -8.64 -3.65 2.90
CA SER A 297 -9.07 -2.25 2.82
C SER A 297 -8.72 -1.58 1.49
N GLY A 298 -7.95 -2.21 0.61
CA GLY A 298 -7.43 -1.64 -0.63
C GLY A 298 -6.04 -1.00 -0.48
N ARG A 299 -5.47 -0.99 0.73
CA ARG A 299 -4.08 -0.56 0.92
C ARG A 299 -3.14 -1.47 0.15
N TRP A 300 -2.10 -0.86 -0.40
CA TRP A 300 -1.04 -1.60 -1.05
C TRP A 300 -0.22 -2.34 0.00
N ALA A 301 0.28 -3.50 -0.39
CA ALA A 301 1.30 -4.25 0.33
C ALA A 301 2.58 -4.29 -0.51
N SER A 302 3.64 -4.89 0.02
CA SER A 302 4.86 -5.19 -0.74
C SER A 302 5.19 -6.66 -0.66
N ARG A 303 5.77 -7.22 -1.74
CA ARG A 303 6.40 -8.54 -1.71
C ARG A 303 7.91 -8.36 -1.57
N GLY A 304 8.44 -8.93 -0.49
CA GLY A 304 9.86 -8.77 -0.15
C GLY A 304 10.29 -7.30 -0.03
N GLY A 305 11.59 -7.08 0.04
CA GLY A 305 12.22 -5.78 -0.16
C GLY A 305 11.91 -4.69 0.86
N GLY A 306 10.98 -4.89 1.79
CA GLY A 306 10.65 -3.86 2.79
C GLY A 306 10.21 -2.54 2.18
N ALA A 307 9.67 -2.53 0.97
CA ALA A 307 9.26 -1.32 0.24
C ALA A 307 8.31 -0.42 1.05
N MET A 308 7.56 -1.01 1.99
CA MET A 308 6.64 -0.29 2.84
C MET A 308 7.29 0.36 4.07
N GLN A 309 8.56 0.09 4.38
CA GLN A 309 9.25 0.59 5.57
C GLN A 309 10.76 0.73 5.35
N ILE A 310 11.20 1.86 4.77
CA ILE A 310 12.64 2.21 4.75
C ILE A 310 13.04 2.75 6.13
N PRO A 311 13.87 2.03 6.92
CA PRO A 311 14.28 2.47 8.26
C PRO A 311 15.02 3.80 8.22
N LYS A 312 14.77 4.68 9.19
CA LYS A 312 15.40 6.02 9.26
C LYS A 312 16.92 5.95 9.14
N GLN A 313 17.51 4.91 9.73
CA GLN A 313 18.95 4.66 9.76
C GLN A 313 19.60 4.54 8.38
N ILE A 314 18.86 4.07 7.37
CA ILE A 314 19.39 3.83 6.03
C ILE A 314 18.75 4.71 4.95
N ARG A 315 17.85 5.64 5.33
CA ARG A 315 17.27 6.59 4.38
C ARG A 315 18.32 7.45 3.67
N GLY A 316 19.49 7.64 4.30
CA GLY A 316 20.62 8.34 3.70
C GLY A 316 21.16 7.68 2.43
N ALA A 317 20.89 6.39 2.23
CA ALA A 317 21.26 5.69 1.01
C ALA A 317 20.30 5.96 -0.16
N ALA A 318 19.07 6.41 0.09
CA ALA A 318 18.18 6.91 -0.96
C ALA A 318 18.57 8.35 -1.29
N LEU A 319 19.29 8.53 -2.40
CA LEU A 319 19.90 9.79 -2.81
C LEU A 319 19.55 10.04 -4.28
N ALA A 320 19.03 11.22 -4.59
CA ALA A 320 18.74 11.63 -5.96
C ALA A 320 19.97 11.52 -6.86
N ASP A 321 19.75 11.12 -8.11
CA ASP A 321 20.77 11.20 -9.14
C ASP A 321 21.25 12.65 -9.36
N PRO A 322 22.48 12.88 -9.84
CA PRO A 322 22.96 14.22 -10.17
C PRO A 322 21.99 14.99 -11.10
N GLY A 323 21.77 16.28 -10.81
CA GLY A 323 20.82 17.13 -11.56
C GLY A 323 19.34 16.83 -11.28
N HIS A 324 19.05 16.05 -10.24
CA HIS A 324 17.69 15.73 -9.80
C HIS A 324 17.51 16.00 -8.31
N LYS A 325 16.24 16.09 -7.90
CA LYS A 325 15.79 16.05 -6.50
C LYS A 325 14.77 14.92 -6.29
N LEU A 326 14.61 14.55 -5.02
CA LEU A 326 13.46 13.79 -4.54
C LEU A 326 12.39 14.77 -4.06
N ILE A 327 11.22 14.72 -4.67
CA ILE A 327 10.02 15.41 -4.19
C ILE A 327 9.24 14.41 -3.36
N VAL A 328 9.26 14.58 -2.03
CA VAL A 328 8.56 13.73 -1.07
C VAL A 328 7.29 14.44 -0.64
N ALA A 329 6.15 13.82 -0.86
CA ALA A 329 4.84 14.42 -0.63
C ALA A 329 3.97 13.53 0.26
N ASP A 330 3.50 14.06 1.38
CA ASP A 330 2.73 13.35 2.41
C ASP A 330 1.36 14.00 2.61
N ALA A 331 0.27 13.23 2.46
CA ALA A 331 -1.09 13.74 2.67
C ALA A 331 -1.39 13.90 4.16
N ALA A 332 -1.44 15.16 4.62
CA ALA A 332 -1.47 15.45 6.04
C ALA A 332 -2.81 15.07 6.69
N GLN A 333 -2.75 14.16 7.67
CA GLN A 333 -3.91 13.69 8.43
C GLN A 333 -5.04 13.13 7.54
N LEU A 334 -4.69 12.36 6.51
CA LEU A 334 -5.64 11.86 5.51
C LEU A 334 -6.86 11.15 6.12
N GLU A 335 -6.66 10.15 7.00
CA GLU A 335 -7.74 9.38 7.60
C GLU A 335 -8.75 10.24 8.39
N PRO A 336 -8.32 11.12 9.33
CA PRO A 336 -9.20 12.10 9.96
C PRO A 336 -10.01 12.98 9.00
N ARG A 337 -9.40 13.46 7.90
CA ARG A 337 -10.08 14.30 6.92
C ARG A 337 -11.10 13.49 6.10
N VAL A 338 -10.76 12.25 5.76
CA VAL A 338 -11.69 11.28 5.16
C VAL A 338 -12.89 11.05 6.09
N LEU A 339 -12.68 10.88 7.39
CA LEU A 339 -13.77 10.74 8.35
C LEU A 339 -14.69 11.98 8.35
N ALA A 340 -14.13 13.19 8.41
CA ALA A 340 -14.90 14.43 8.36
C ALA A 340 -15.75 14.52 7.08
N ALA A 341 -15.17 14.14 5.93
CA ALA A 341 -15.87 14.12 4.64
C ALA A 341 -16.99 13.06 4.57
N LEU A 342 -16.74 11.84 5.05
CA LEU A 342 -17.69 10.74 5.06
C LEU A 342 -18.89 11.02 5.97
N ALA A 343 -18.62 11.48 7.18
CA ALA A 343 -19.65 11.78 8.17
C ALA A 343 -20.43 13.08 7.87
N GLN A 344 -19.87 13.93 7.01
CA GLN A 344 -20.37 15.27 6.70
C GLN A 344 -20.62 16.08 7.98
N ASP A 345 -19.68 16.00 8.91
CA ASP A 345 -19.72 16.74 10.17
C ASP A 345 -19.16 18.15 9.93
N SER A 346 -20.05 19.15 9.87
CA SER A 346 -19.67 20.52 9.53
C SER A 346 -18.77 21.18 10.58
N ALA A 347 -18.90 20.82 11.85
CA ALA A 347 -18.04 21.30 12.92
C ALA A 347 -16.61 20.74 12.76
N MET A 348 -16.50 19.44 12.49
CA MET A 348 -15.20 18.81 12.22
C MET A 348 -14.57 19.33 10.92
N ALA A 349 -15.37 19.56 9.87
CA ALA A 349 -14.90 20.17 8.63
C ALA A 349 -14.40 21.60 8.86
N ALA A 350 -15.08 22.40 9.69
CA ALA A 350 -14.63 23.73 10.07
C ALA A 350 -13.30 23.69 10.84
N ALA A 351 -13.12 22.74 11.76
CA ALA A 351 -11.86 22.51 12.45
C ALA A 351 -10.71 22.11 11.49
N GLY A 352 -11.05 21.50 10.36
CA GLY A 352 -10.10 21.06 9.34
C GLY A 352 -9.83 22.06 8.22
N ARG A 353 -10.36 23.28 8.27
CA ARG A 353 -10.10 24.31 7.25
C ARG A 353 -8.65 24.75 7.22
N ASP A 354 -8.02 24.82 8.39
CA ASP A 354 -6.59 25.08 8.49
C ASP A 354 -5.77 23.83 8.16
N LYS A 355 -4.46 24.01 7.94
CA LYS A 355 -3.55 22.91 7.57
C LYS A 355 -3.44 21.83 8.63
N ASP A 356 -3.60 22.16 9.92
CA ASP A 356 -3.53 21.20 11.04
C ASP A 356 -4.90 20.96 11.67
N LEU A 357 -5.56 19.88 11.26
CA LEU A 357 -6.86 19.46 11.80
C LEU A 357 -6.82 19.21 13.32
N TYR A 358 -5.72 18.67 13.86
CA TYR A 358 -5.63 18.38 15.30
C TYR A 358 -5.55 19.68 16.11
N ALA A 359 -4.84 20.68 15.61
CA ALA A 359 -4.80 22.00 16.24
C ALA A 359 -6.19 22.66 16.22
N GLY A 360 -6.91 22.59 15.10
CA GLY A 360 -8.28 23.10 15.00
C GLY A 360 -9.23 22.40 15.96
N ILE A 361 -9.17 21.08 16.06
CA ILE A 361 -9.96 20.31 17.04
C ILE A 361 -9.60 20.68 18.48
N ALA A 362 -8.31 20.86 18.76
CA ALA A 362 -7.84 21.21 20.09
C ALA A 362 -8.32 22.59 20.54
N ALA A 363 -8.30 23.58 19.64
CA ALA A 363 -8.79 24.93 19.89
C ALA A 363 -10.29 24.96 20.21
N GLN A 364 -11.08 24.08 19.61
CA GLN A 364 -12.53 24.02 19.83
C GLN A 364 -12.95 23.35 21.15
N GLY A 365 -12.08 22.59 21.81
CA GLY A 365 -12.50 21.89 23.03
C GLY A 365 -11.42 21.27 23.91
N PHE A 366 -10.23 20.93 23.40
CA PHE A 366 -9.19 20.29 24.22
C PHE A 366 -8.21 21.29 24.84
N GLY A 367 -8.67 22.50 25.19
CA GLY A 367 -7.81 23.52 25.82
C GLY A 367 -6.62 23.96 24.96
N GLY A 368 -6.66 23.74 23.64
CA GLY A 368 -5.52 23.96 22.75
C GLY A 368 -4.49 22.82 22.72
N GLU A 369 -4.69 21.74 23.48
CA GLU A 369 -3.76 20.61 23.54
C GLU A 369 -3.91 19.67 22.33
N ARG A 370 -3.09 19.93 21.30
CA ARG A 370 -3.03 19.14 20.06
C ARG A 370 -2.85 17.63 20.29
N ALA A 371 -2.04 17.25 21.28
CA ALA A 371 -1.77 15.84 21.59
C ALA A 371 -3.04 15.11 22.05
N MET A 372 -3.83 15.73 22.94
CA MET A 372 -5.10 15.18 23.41
C MET A 372 -6.10 15.01 22.26
N ALA A 373 -6.25 16.04 21.42
CA ALA A 373 -7.12 15.98 20.24
C ALA A 373 -6.74 14.82 19.29
N LYS A 374 -5.44 14.64 19.06
CA LYS A 374 -4.92 13.53 18.25
C LYS A 374 -5.25 12.17 18.88
N VAL A 375 -4.99 11.99 20.17
CA VAL A 375 -5.28 10.74 20.89
C VAL A 375 -6.78 10.40 20.82
N ALA A 376 -7.65 11.37 21.09
CA ALA A 376 -9.10 11.19 21.04
C ALA A 376 -9.57 10.75 19.65
N LEU A 377 -9.14 11.46 18.59
CA LEU A 377 -9.60 11.21 17.23
C LEU A 377 -9.09 9.88 16.66
N LEU A 378 -7.82 9.55 16.86
CA LEU A 378 -7.28 8.25 16.46
C LEU A 378 -7.93 7.12 17.26
N GLY A 379 -8.26 7.37 18.53
CA GLY A 379 -9.09 6.52 19.36
C GLY A 379 -10.43 6.17 18.73
N ALA A 380 -11.12 7.18 18.20
CA ALA A 380 -12.42 7.03 17.56
C ALA A 380 -12.32 6.18 16.29
N ILE A 381 -11.34 6.46 15.42
CA ILE A 381 -11.13 5.75 14.14
C ILE A 381 -10.70 4.30 14.36
N TYR A 382 -9.79 4.04 15.30
CA TYR A 382 -9.21 2.70 15.51
C TYR A 382 -9.92 1.86 16.58
N GLY A 383 -10.89 2.43 17.29
CA GLY A 383 -11.63 1.72 18.33
C GLY A 383 -10.81 1.46 19.59
N SER A 384 -9.86 2.34 19.91
CA SER A 384 -9.17 2.31 21.20
C SER A 384 -10.06 2.98 22.24
N THR A 385 -10.82 2.19 23.01
CA THR A 385 -11.82 2.68 23.98
C THR A 385 -11.34 2.62 25.43
N SER A 386 -10.08 2.25 25.67
CA SER A 386 -9.47 2.19 26.99
C SER A 386 -8.42 3.30 27.20
N GLY A 387 -8.00 3.49 28.45
CA GLY A 387 -6.99 4.48 28.82
C GLY A 387 -7.41 5.92 28.50
N GLU A 388 -6.43 6.74 28.13
CA GLU A 388 -6.64 8.17 27.85
C GLU A 388 -7.62 8.40 26.69
N SER A 389 -7.54 7.60 25.62
CA SER A 389 -8.46 7.67 24.49
C SER A 389 -9.93 7.48 24.92
N GLY A 390 -10.19 6.52 25.80
CA GLY A 390 -11.53 6.30 26.36
C GLY A 390 -12.03 7.47 27.19
N ARG A 391 -11.16 8.10 28.00
CA ARG A 391 -11.48 9.28 28.81
C ARG A 391 -11.89 10.48 27.95
N LEU A 392 -11.27 10.66 26.79
CA LEU A 392 -11.52 11.79 25.89
C LEU A 392 -12.71 11.59 24.95
N MET A 393 -13.18 10.35 24.78
CA MET A 393 -14.25 10.01 23.85
C MET A 393 -15.57 10.77 24.09
N PRO A 394 -16.11 10.88 25.33
CA PRO A 394 -17.38 11.58 25.55
C PRO A 394 -17.34 13.05 25.14
N GLN A 395 -16.18 13.69 25.27
CA GLN A 395 -15.99 15.07 24.83
C GLN A 395 -15.97 15.16 23.30
N LEU A 396 -15.21 14.28 22.64
CA LEU A 396 -15.16 14.23 21.18
C LEU A 396 -16.55 13.96 20.57
N THR A 397 -17.33 13.05 21.17
CA THR A 397 -18.70 12.74 20.73
C THR A 397 -19.64 13.94 20.83
N ARG A 398 -19.52 14.76 21.89
CA ARG A 398 -20.33 15.98 22.01
C ARG A 398 -19.96 17.03 20.95
N MET A 399 -18.68 17.12 20.59
CA MET A 399 -18.19 18.09 19.61
C MET A 399 -18.52 17.67 18.18
N TYR A 400 -18.34 16.39 17.85
CA TYR A 400 -18.46 15.86 16.49
C TYR A 400 -19.34 14.60 16.46
N PRO A 401 -20.64 14.72 16.80
CA PRO A 401 -21.53 13.57 16.96
C PRO A 401 -21.72 12.80 15.66
N ARG A 402 -21.68 13.45 14.49
CA ARG A 402 -21.84 12.76 13.20
C ARG A 402 -20.60 11.96 12.86
N ALA A 403 -19.41 12.53 13.10
CA ALA A 403 -18.14 11.84 12.89
C ALA A 403 -18.01 10.59 13.76
N VAL A 404 -18.25 10.71 15.07
CA VAL A 404 -18.21 9.56 15.98
C VAL A 404 -19.32 8.56 15.66
N GLY A 405 -20.54 9.03 15.41
CA GLY A 405 -21.67 8.17 15.05
C GLY A 405 -21.43 7.35 13.78
N PHE A 406 -20.75 7.92 12.77
CA PHE A 406 -20.42 7.21 11.53
C PHE A 406 -19.54 5.97 11.77
N VAL A 407 -18.45 6.13 12.54
CA VAL A 407 -17.53 5.02 12.86
C VAL A 407 -18.13 4.04 13.87
N GLU A 408 -18.98 4.51 14.78
CA GLU A 408 -19.75 3.64 15.68
C GLU A 408 -20.76 2.78 14.94
N GLU A 409 -21.48 3.31 13.96
CA GLU A 409 -22.42 2.51 13.18
C GLU A 409 -21.69 1.43 12.37
N ALA A 410 -20.54 1.77 11.77
CA ALA A 410 -19.70 0.77 11.12
C ALA A 410 -19.23 -0.32 12.09
N ALA A 411 -18.91 0.03 13.34
CA ALA A 411 -18.55 -0.93 14.38
C ALA A 411 -19.73 -1.85 14.74
N ARG A 412 -20.91 -1.29 14.99
CA ARG A 412 -22.12 -2.04 15.34
C ARG A 412 -22.55 -2.96 14.19
N ALA A 413 -22.48 -2.51 12.95
CA ALA A 413 -22.71 -3.36 11.77
C ALA A 413 -21.75 -4.56 11.76
N GLY A 414 -20.46 -4.34 12.01
CA GLY A 414 -19.49 -5.42 12.13
C GLY A 414 -19.79 -6.39 13.28
N GLU A 415 -20.21 -5.89 14.43
CA GLU A 415 -20.62 -6.71 15.58
C GLU A 415 -21.84 -7.58 15.26
N ARG A 416 -22.75 -7.09 14.41
CA ARG A 416 -23.88 -7.87 13.86
C ARG A 416 -23.48 -8.84 12.74
N GLY A 417 -22.21 -8.85 12.34
CA GLY A 417 -21.69 -9.69 11.25
C GLY A 417 -22.01 -9.16 9.85
N GLU A 418 -22.47 -7.91 9.74
CA GLU A 418 -22.77 -7.25 8.48
C GLU A 418 -21.47 -6.84 7.75
N GLN A 419 -21.59 -6.57 6.46
CA GLN A 419 -20.53 -5.96 5.68
C GLN A 419 -20.65 -4.44 5.74
N VAL A 420 -19.51 -3.76 5.78
CA VAL A 420 -19.42 -2.31 5.58
C VAL A 420 -18.69 -2.01 4.28
N SER A 421 -18.95 -0.85 3.70
CA SER A 421 -18.35 -0.42 2.45
C SER A 421 -17.64 0.92 2.58
N THR A 422 -16.58 1.11 1.82
CA THR A 422 -15.92 2.39 1.57
C THR A 422 -16.79 3.31 0.72
N ARG A 423 -16.32 4.54 0.48
CA ARG A 423 -17.02 5.53 -0.34
C ARG A 423 -17.32 5.01 -1.75
N LEU A 424 -16.34 4.40 -2.42
CA LEU A 424 -16.46 3.99 -3.81
C LEU A 424 -16.99 2.55 -4.01
N GLY A 425 -17.18 1.79 -2.93
CA GLY A 425 -17.90 0.51 -2.98
C GLY A 425 -17.06 -0.74 -2.74
N ARG A 426 -15.83 -0.60 -2.25
CA ARG A 426 -15.10 -1.75 -1.68
C ARG A 426 -15.75 -2.14 -0.37
N SER A 427 -16.07 -3.42 -0.20
CA SER A 427 -16.70 -3.92 1.03
C SER A 427 -15.85 -4.96 1.74
N THR A 428 -16.03 -5.06 3.05
CA THR A 428 -15.39 -6.12 3.83
C THR A 428 -15.85 -7.50 3.36
N PRO A 429 -15.00 -8.53 3.37
CA PRO A 429 -15.41 -9.91 3.15
C PRO A 429 -16.54 -10.30 4.13
N PRO A 430 -17.46 -11.17 3.71
CA PRO A 430 -18.49 -11.68 4.61
C PRO A 430 -17.85 -12.44 5.78
N VAL A 431 -18.53 -12.45 6.92
CA VAL A 431 -18.14 -13.31 8.05
C VAL A 431 -18.15 -14.78 7.65
N SER A 432 -17.23 -15.57 8.21
CA SER A 432 -17.16 -17.01 7.96
C SER A 432 -18.34 -17.74 8.61
N GLU A 433 -18.65 -18.94 8.11
CA GLU A 433 -19.66 -19.80 8.74
C GLU A 433 -19.30 -20.15 10.18
N GLN A 434 -18.01 -20.35 10.46
CA GLN A 434 -17.50 -20.57 11.81
C GLN A 434 -17.81 -19.38 12.74
N TRP A 435 -17.66 -18.14 12.26
CA TRP A 435 -18.03 -16.96 13.03
C TRP A 435 -19.53 -16.93 13.30
N ARG A 436 -20.38 -17.22 12.30
CA ARG A 436 -21.84 -17.27 12.50
C ARG A 436 -22.27 -18.38 13.46
N ALA A 437 -21.59 -19.53 13.42
CA ALA A 437 -21.85 -20.64 14.33
C ALA A 437 -21.48 -20.25 15.78
N SER A 438 -20.37 -19.54 15.98
CA SER A 438 -19.95 -19.12 17.32
C SER A 438 -20.91 -18.12 17.98
N GLN A 439 -21.70 -17.39 17.21
CA GLN A 439 -22.73 -16.47 17.74
C GLN A 439 -24.00 -17.18 18.27
N ARG A 440 -24.15 -18.50 18.09
CA ARG A 440 -25.35 -19.27 18.48
C ARG A 440 -25.15 -20.13 19.74
N SER A 441 -24.11 -19.88 20.52
CA SER A 441 -23.72 -20.72 21.65
C SER A 441 -24.52 -20.43 22.94
N GLY A 442 -24.64 -21.45 23.83
CA GLY A 442 -25.33 -21.37 25.11
C GLY A 442 -24.45 -21.47 26.38
N THR A 443 -23.12 -21.63 26.30
CA THR A 443 -22.27 -21.65 27.51
C THR A 443 -21.64 -20.28 27.80
N ALA A 444 -21.38 -20.00 29.08
CA ALA A 444 -20.82 -18.70 29.49
C ALA A 444 -19.42 -18.41 28.91
N GLU A 445 -18.60 -19.44 28.70
CA GLU A 445 -17.27 -19.26 28.11
C GLU A 445 -17.35 -18.99 26.60
N GLU A 446 -18.18 -19.74 25.88
CA GLU A 446 -18.38 -19.54 24.46
C GLU A 446 -19.06 -18.19 24.17
N GLN A 447 -19.98 -17.74 25.03
CA GLN A 447 -20.56 -16.39 24.95
C GLN A 447 -19.48 -15.30 25.04
N ARG A 448 -18.54 -15.41 26.00
CA ARG A 448 -17.41 -14.46 26.09
C ARG A 448 -16.53 -14.46 24.85
N ARG A 449 -16.28 -15.64 24.26
CA ARG A 449 -15.52 -15.76 23.00
C ARG A 449 -16.28 -15.14 21.83
N ALA A 450 -17.59 -15.36 21.74
CA ALA A 450 -18.47 -14.79 20.72
C ALA A 450 -18.47 -13.25 20.78
N GLU A 451 -18.63 -12.68 21.97
CA GLU A 451 -18.56 -11.23 22.20
C GLU A 451 -17.19 -10.65 21.86
N SER A 452 -16.10 -11.35 22.20
CA SER A 452 -14.74 -10.93 21.86
C SER A 452 -14.54 -10.92 20.34
N ALA A 453 -15.02 -11.95 19.64
CA ALA A 453 -14.97 -12.03 18.19
C ALA A 453 -15.83 -10.94 17.52
N ALA A 454 -17.03 -10.67 18.05
CA ALA A 454 -17.90 -9.60 17.58
C ALA A 454 -17.24 -8.22 17.78
N ARG A 455 -16.70 -7.92 18.96
CA ARG A 455 -15.96 -6.67 19.23
C ARG A 455 -14.71 -6.52 18.35
N SER A 456 -14.00 -7.61 18.08
CA SER A 456 -12.86 -7.61 17.16
C SER A 456 -13.31 -7.25 15.74
N ARG A 457 -14.42 -7.83 15.27
CA ARG A 457 -15.02 -7.51 13.98
C ARG A 457 -15.50 -6.06 13.93
N GLY A 458 -16.12 -5.54 14.99
CA GLY A 458 -16.53 -4.15 15.11
C GLY A 458 -15.36 -3.17 15.01
N ARG A 459 -14.22 -3.44 15.67
CA ARG A 459 -13.00 -2.61 15.50
C ARG A 459 -12.47 -2.67 14.07
N PHE A 460 -12.51 -3.84 13.44
CA PHE A 460 -12.08 -4.00 12.06
C PHE A 460 -12.96 -3.19 11.08
N THR A 461 -14.30 -3.31 11.16
CA THR A 461 -15.22 -2.59 10.26
C THR A 461 -15.21 -1.08 10.50
N ARG A 462 -15.07 -0.65 11.75
CA ARG A 462 -14.88 0.74 12.16
C ARG A 462 -13.68 1.38 11.46
N ASN A 463 -12.52 0.73 11.53
CA ASN A 463 -11.31 1.18 10.88
C ASN A 463 -11.45 1.14 9.35
N PHE A 464 -12.04 0.05 8.83
CA PHE A 464 -12.13 -0.24 7.40
C PHE A 464 -12.78 0.89 6.59
N VAL A 465 -13.89 1.46 7.05
CA VAL A 465 -14.62 2.49 6.27
C VAL A 465 -13.80 3.75 6.07
N VAL A 466 -12.94 4.11 7.03
CA VAL A 466 -12.04 5.28 6.93
C VAL A 466 -10.78 4.91 6.16
N GLN A 467 -10.07 3.85 6.57
CA GLN A 467 -8.81 3.45 5.94
C GLN A 467 -8.97 3.04 4.49
N GLY A 468 -10.06 2.34 4.17
CA GLY A 468 -10.32 1.92 2.81
C GLY A 468 -10.67 3.10 1.91
N THR A 469 -11.49 4.04 2.39
CA THR A 469 -11.76 5.28 1.64
C THR A 469 -10.50 6.14 1.48
N ALA A 470 -9.59 6.15 2.46
CA ALA A 470 -8.28 6.80 2.32
C ALA A 470 -7.41 6.13 1.24
N ALA A 471 -7.44 4.79 1.15
CA ALA A 471 -6.76 4.07 0.07
C ALA A 471 -7.37 4.39 -1.31
N GLU A 472 -8.70 4.50 -1.42
CA GLU A 472 -9.38 4.93 -2.64
C GLU A 472 -8.98 6.35 -3.08
N TRP A 473 -8.85 7.26 -2.11
CA TRP A 473 -8.36 8.62 -2.36
C TRP A 473 -6.92 8.59 -2.88
N ALA A 474 -6.04 7.82 -2.22
CA ALA A 474 -4.65 7.68 -2.62
C ALA A 474 -4.52 7.08 -4.04
N CYS A 475 -5.35 6.09 -4.39
CA CYS A 475 -5.38 5.55 -5.75
C CYS A 475 -5.76 6.61 -6.80
N CYS A 476 -6.76 7.45 -6.51
CA CYS A 476 -7.14 8.54 -7.41
C CYS A 476 -6.03 9.60 -7.52
N TRP A 477 -5.35 9.89 -6.42
CA TRP A 477 -4.22 10.82 -6.37
C TRP A 477 -3.05 10.32 -7.22
N LEU A 478 -2.65 9.05 -7.05
CA LEU A 478 -1.61 8.40 -7.83
C LEU A 478 -1.94 8.35 -9.32
N ALA A 479 -3.17 7.96 -9.68
CA ALA A 479 -3.60 7.87 -11.07
C ALA A 479 -3.55 9.24 -11.77
N GLU A 480 -4.01 10.30 -11.10
CA GLU A 480 -3.97 11.66 -11.64
C GLU A 480 -2.54 12.22 -11.70
N LEU A 481 -1.72 11.96 -10.68
CA LEU A 481 -0.32 12.35 -10.68
C LEU A 481 0.42 11.69 -11.84
N ARG A 482 0.27 10.37 -12.00
CA ARG A 482 0.83 9.63 -13.13
C ARG A 482 0.43 10.25 -14.47
N ARG A 483 -0.86 10.51 -14.68
CA ARG A 483 -1.39 11.11 -15.91
C ARG A 483 -0.72 12.45 -16.22
N ARG A 484 -0.53 13.30 -15.20
CA ARG A 484 0.12 14.62 -15.34
C ARG A 484 1.60 14.52 -15.63
N LEU A 485 2.33 13.66 -14.91
CA LEU A 485 3.76 13.45 -15.15
C LEU A 485 4.00 12.91 -16.56
N ARG A 486 3.14 12.02 -17.07
CA ARG A 486 3.21 11.52 -18.45
C ARG A 486 2.89 12.57 -19.51
N ALA A 487 2.08 13.58 -19.17
CA ALA A 487 1.75 14.67 -20.09
C ALA A 487 2.88 15.71 -20.22
N LEU A 488 3.89 15.67 -19.33
CA LEU A 488 5.10 16.47 -19.51
C LEU A 488 5.85 15.97 -20.74
N SER A 489 5.94 16.81 -21.75
CA SER A 489 6.81 16.55 -22.90
C SER A 489 8.26 16.71 -22.44
N PRO A 490 9.20 15.84 -22.86
CA PRO A 490 10.62 16.08 -22.68
C PRO A 490 10.94 17.46 -23.27
N ALA A 491 11.64 18.31 -22.51
CA ALA A 491 11.96 19.66 -22.96
C ALA A 491 12.71 19.59 -24.31
N ALA A 492 12.09 20.12 -25.37
CA ALA A 492 12.69 20.23 -26.68
C ALA A 492 13.86 21.23 -26.59
N GLY A 493 15.08 20.72 -26.40
CA GLY A 493 16.28 21.57 -26.29
C GLY A 493 17.41 20.98 -25.48
N ALA A 494 17.17 19.90 -24.75
CA ALA A 494 18.21 19.22 -24.02
C ALA A 494 19.05 18.39 -25.02
N GLY A 495 20.38 18.57 -24.98
CA GLY A 495 21.33 18.05 -25.97
C GLY A 495 21.28 16.54 -26.20
N THR A 496 22.01 16.03 -27.19
CA THR A 496 21.99 14.63 -27.63
C THR A 496 22.64 13.62 -26.65
N GLY A 497 22.43 13.76 -25.34
CA GLY A 497 22.95 12.87 -24.29
C GLY A 497 21.85 12.33 -23.36
N ALA A 498 22.13 11.24 -22.65
CA ALA A 498 21.17 10.56 -21.76
C ALA A 498 20.59 11.46 -20.64
N ALA A 499 21.31 12.51 -20.23
CA ALA A 499 20.87 13.46 -19.20
C ALA A 499 19.84 14.49 -19.69
N ALA A 500 19.65 14.61 -21.00
CA ALA A 500 18.77 15.59 -21.62
C ALA A 500 17.34 15.08 -21.87
N ALA A 501 17.08 13.79 -21.69
CA ALA A 501 15.76 13.19 -21.87
C ALA A 501 15.09 12.80 -20.54
N ALA A 502 15.59 13.32 -19.41
CA ALA A 502 15.14 12.90 -18.09
C ALA A 502 13.71 13.38 -17.81
N ARG A 503 12.82 12.44 -17.52
CA ARG A 503 11.43 12.71 -17.13
C ARG A 503 11.31 12.57 -15.61
N PRO A 504 10.32 13.21 -14.97
CA PRO A 504 10.00 12.89 -13.59
C PRO A 504 9.49 11.45 -13.48
N GLU A 505 10.02 10.73 -12.49
CA GLU A 505 9.73 9.32 -12.24
C GLU A 505 9.06 9.20 -10.88
N LEU A 506 7.86 8.63 -10.85
CA LEU A 506 7.20 8.28 -9.60
C LEU A 506 7.82 6.96 -9.10
N VAL A 507 8.58 7.01 -8.01
CA VAL A 507 9.50 5.92 -7.60
C VAL A 507 9.12 5.23 -6.29
N PHE A 508 8.29 5.86 -5.45
CA PHE A 508 7.91 5.30 -4.16
C PHE A 508 6.49 5.70 -3.76
N PHE A 509 5.81 4.78 -3.08
CA PHE A 509 4.55 5.02 -2.40
C PHE A 509 4.47 4.26 -1.08
N LEU A 510 3.99 4.93 -0.05
CA LEU A 510 3.69 4.35 1.26
C LEU A 510 2.44 4.99 1.84
N HIS A 511 1.30 4.30 1.74
CA HIS A 511 0.00 4.70 2.27
C HIS A 511 -0.51 6.05 1.72
N ASP A 512 0.01 7.15 2.24
CA ASP A 512 -0.33 8.53 1.96
C ASP A 512 0.89 9.39 1.61
N GLU A 513 2.06 8.76 1.47
CA GLU A 513 3.31 9.38 1.01
C GLU A 513 3.67 8.90 -0.41
N VAL A 514 4.05 9.84 -1.28
CA VAL A 514 4.60 9.57 -2.61
C VAL A 514 5.97 10.23 -2.75
N MET A 515 6.85 9.61 -3.57
CA MET A 515 8.12 10.20 -3.95
C MET A 515 8.27 10.25 -5.46
N VAL A 516 8.64 11.42 -5.97
CA VAL A 516 9.00 11.61 -7.37
C VAL A 516 10.49 11.95 -7.46
N HIS A 517 11.26 11.16 -8.20
CA HIS A 517 12.60 11.52 -8.62
C HIS A 517 12.48 12.45 -9.83
N CYS A 518 12.93 13.68 -9.69
CA CYS A 518 12.56 14.77 -10.59
C CYS A 518 13.80 15.55 -11.03
N PRO A 519 14.00 15.80 -12.35
CA PRO A 519 15.00 16.74 -12.81
C PRO A 519 14.85 18.11 -12.13
N ASP A 520 15.96 18.75 -11.76
CA ASP A 520 15.97 20.01 -11.01
C ASP A 520 15.09 21.09 -11.66
N GLU A 521 15.12 21.17 -12.98
CA GLU A 521 14.36 22.13 -13.78
C GLU A 521 12.83 21.93 -13.74
N LEU A 522 12.35 20.73 -13.39
CA LEU A 522 10.93 20.38 -13.34
C LEU A 522 10.35 20.40 -11.93
N VAL A 523 11.16 20.64 -10.89
CA VAL A 523 10.73 20.52 -9.48
C VAL A 523 9.49 21.36 -9.15
N VAL A 524 9.46 22.61 -9.61
CA VAL A 524 8.33 23.52 -9.36
C VAL A 524 7.05 23.00 -10.02
N ALA A 525 7.13 22.66 -11.32
CA ALA A 525 6.00 22.15 -12.08
C ALA A 525 5.45 20.83 -11.49
N VAL A 526 6.33 19.91 -11.10
CA VAL A 526 5.93 18.64 -10.50
C VAL A 526 5.32 18.84 -9.11
N THR A 527 5.84 19.77 -8.31
CA THR A 527 5.25 20.10 -7.00
C THR A 527 3.80 20.62 -7.17
N GLU A 528 3.55 21.49 -8.15
CA GLU A 528 2.20 21.93 -8.47
C GLU A 528 1.30 20.78 -8.94
N MET A 529 1.82 19.86 -9.76
CA MET A 529 1.09 18.67 -10.20
C MET A 529 0.72 17.76 -9.03
N VAL A 530 1.58 17.62 -8.01
CA VAL A 530 1.29 16.85 -6.80
C VAL A 530 0.09 17.45 -6.05
N HIS A 531 0.08 18.77 -5.85
CA HIS A 531 -1.02 19.46 -5.19
C HIS A 531 -2.32 19.41 -5.99
N GLU A 532 -2.27 19.68 -7.29
CA GLU A 532 -3.48 19.66 -8.13
C GLU A 532 -4.05 18.24 -8.25
N SER A 533 -3.20 17.22 -8.32
CA SER A 533 -3.64 15.82 -8.29
C SER A 533 -4.42 15.50 -7.00
N SER A 534 -3.97 16.02 -5.84
CA SER A 534 -4.68 15.86 -4.56
C SER A 534 -6.06 16.56 -4.57
N ARG A 535 -6.13 17.77 -5.15
CA ARG A 535 -7.40 18.51 -5.30
C ARG A 535 -8.38 17.76 -6.21
N VAL A 536 -7.88 17.18 -7.31
CA VAL A 536 -8.68 16.35 -8.22
C VAL A 536 -9.16 15.07 -7.54
N ALA A 537 -8.28 14.35 -6.83
CA ALA A 537 -8.65 13.14 -6.08
C ALA A 537 -9.77 13.42 -5.06
N THR A 538 -9.66 14.52 -4.31
CA THR A 538 -10.70 14.96 -3.38
C THR A 538 -12.02 15.23 -4.10
N ARG A 539 -11.99 15.93 -5.24
CA ARG A 539 -13.19 16.24 -6.04
C ARG A 539 -13.84 14.99 -6.62
N LEU A 540 -13.04 14.02 -7.07
CA LEU A 540 -13.55 12.76 -7.61
C LEU A 540 -14.33 11.95 -6.55
N LEU A 541 -13.83 11.88 -5.32
CA LEU A 541 -14.48 11.08 -4.25
C LEU A 541 -15.65 11.80 -3.58
N PHE A 542 -15.48 13.09 -3.31
CA PHE A 542 -16.37 13.83 -2.42
C PHE A 542 -17.11 15.00 -3.09
N GLY A 543 -16.75 15.35 -4.33
CA GLY A 543 -17.26 16.55 -5.00
C GLY A 543 -16.65 17.83 -4.42
N GLN A 544 -17.37 18.94 -4.52
CA GLN A 544 -16.96 20.20 -3.88
C GLN A 544 -17.39 20.18 -2.41
N ILE A 545 -16.42 20.16 -1.50
CA ILE A 545 -16.65 20.15 -0.05
C ILE A 545 -15.83 21.27 0.63
N PRO A 546 -16.31 21.84 1.74
CA PRO A 546 -15.60 22.89 2.49
C PRO A 546 -14.51 22.31 3.41
N LEU A 547 -13.73 21.36 2.90
CA LEU A 547 -12.66 20.66 3.61
C LEU A 547 -11.48 20.45 2.66
N GLU A 548 -10.28 20.82 3.11
CA GLU A 548 -9.06 20.65 2.34
C GLU A 548 -8.38 19.32 2.66
N PHE A 549 -7.60 18.81 1.70
CA PHE A 549 -6.75 17.62 1.85
C PHE A 549 -5.30 18.05 1.56
N PRO A 550 -4.67 18.79 2.48
CA PRO A 550 -3.34 19.33 2.27
C PRO A 550 -2.31 18.20 2.10
N VAL A 551 -1.38 18.43 1.20
CA VAL A 551 -0.20 17.58 0.99
C VAL A 551 1.00 18.42 1.38
N ASN A 552 1.83 17.92 2.28
CA ASN A 552 3.10 18.55 2.61
C ASN A 552 4.16 18.06 1.63
N VAL A 553 4.86 18.97 0.98
CA VAL A 553 5.91 18.62 0.01
C VAL A 553 7.26 19.10 0.54
N THR A 554 8.23 18.20 0.56
CA THR A 554 9.64 18.48 0.85
C THR A 554 10.48 18.10 -0.36
N VAL A 555 11.33 19.01 -0.82
CA VAL A 555 12.27 18.76 -1.91
C VAL A 555 13.65 18.56 -1.31
N VAL A 556 14.25 17.39 -1.55
CA VAL A 556 15.50 16.97 -0.90
C VAL A 556 16.44 16.27 -1.88
N GLU A 557 17.71 16.23 -1.56
CA GLU A 557 18.67 15.36 -2.25
C GLU A 557 18.66 13.96 -1.66
N SER A 558 18.63 13.85 -0.33
CA SER A 558 18.53 12.58 0.38
C SER A 558 17.18 12.41 1.06
N TYR A 559 16.62 11.20 0.98
CA TYR A 559 15.38 10.88 1.71
C TYR A 559 15.54 10.99 3.23
N ALA A 560 16.76 10.99 3.76
CA ALA A 560 17.02 11.25 5.18
C ALA A 560 16.54 12.64 5.64
N ASP A 561 16.53 13.62 4.73
CA ASP A 561 16.21 15.02 5.03
C ASP A 561 14.72 15.36 4.83
N ALA A 562 13.93 14.39 4.36
CA ALA A 562 12.53 14.62 4.01
C ALA A 562 11.59 14.76 5.22
N LYS A 563 12.01 14.31 6.42
CA LYS A 563 11.18 14.23 7.63
C LYS A 563 11.86 14.70 8.91
#